data_AF-A0A833HM47-F1
#
_entry.id   AF-A0A833HM47-F1
#
_cell.length_a   1.000
_cell.length_b   1.000
_cell.length_c   1.000
_cell.angle_alpha   90.00
_cell.angle_beta   90.00
_cell.angle_gamma   90.00
#
_symmetry.space_group_name_H-M   'P 1'
#
loop_
_entity.id
_entity.type
_entity.pdbx_description
1 polymer ?
#
loop_
_entity_poly.entity_id
_entity_poly.type
_entity_poly.pdbx_seq_one_letter_code
_entity_poly.pdbx_strand_id
1 'polypeptide(L)' 'MDHVINGMKPHYEVLLDWFVEEHKSGKYKKLSDNPYYDEIKALIDSMNILRKYLGWETIKLKDEVKFYMEG' A
#
# COMPACT_ATOMS: atom_id res chain seq x y z
N MET A 1 -20.26 2.89 2.24
CA MET A 1 -19.22 2.14 1.49
C MET A 1 -17.95 2.97 1.38
N ASP A 2 -18.03 4.25 1.05
CA ASP A 2 -16.91 5.20 1.16
C ASP A 2 -16.36 5.29 2.60
N HIS A 3 -17.23 5.27 3.62
CA HIS A 3 -16.83 5.21 5.04
C HIS A 3 -15.91 4.04 5.40
N VAL A 4 -15.99 2.89 4.72
CA VAL A 4 -15.12 1.74 5.00
C VAL A 4 -13.73 1.99 4.43
N ILE A 5 -13.64 2.49 3.20
CA ILE A 5 -12.36 2.86 2.59
C ILE A 5 -11.71 3.99 3.40
N ASN A 6 -12.49 4.98 3.83
CA ASN A 6 -12.03 6.07 4.70
C ASN A 6 -11.58 5.56 6.08
N GLY A 7 -12.20 4.50 6.62
CA GLY A 7 -11.76 3.84 7.84
C GLY A 7 -10.47 3.04 7.68
N MET A 8 -10.23 2.45 6.51
CA MET A 8 -9.00 1.70 6.21
C MET A 8 -7.82 2.62 5.87
N LYS A 9 -8.09 3.82 5.36
CA LYS A 9 -7.08 4.75 4.86
C LYS A 9 -5.97 5.08 5.88
N PRO A 10 -6.25 5.38 7.16
CA PRO A 10 -5.19 5.66 8.13
C PRO A 10 -4.24 4.47 8.33
N HIS A 11 -4.77 3.24 8.33
CA HIS A 11 -3.96 2.03 8.45
C HIS A 11 -3.09 1.82 7.22
N TYR A 12 -3.64 2.10 6.04
CA TYR A 12 -2.91 2.03 4.78
C TYR A 12 -1.76 3.04 4.74
N GLU A 13 -2.01 4.29 5.14
CA GLU A 13 -1.00 5.35 5.14
C GLU A 13 0.16 5.03 6.09
N VAL A 14 -0.13 4.60 7.33
CA VAL A 14 0.91 4.23 8.30
C VAL A 14 1.74 3.04 7.82
N LEU A 15 1.08 2.01 7.30
CA LEU A 15 1.77 0.80 6.85
C LEU A 15 2.61 1.07 5.59
N LEU A 16 2.13 1.93 4.70
CA LEU A 16 2.88 2.38 3.52
C LEU A 16 4.11 3.18 3.92
N ASP A 17 3.99 4.07 4.90
CA ASP A 17 5.12 4.85 5.41
C ASP A 17 6.21 3.93 5.98
N TRP A 18 5.84 3.00 6.87
CA TRP A 18 6.79 2.01 7.41
C TRP A 18 7.40 1.13 6.33
N PHE A 19 6.60 0.70 5.35
CA PHE A 19 7.10 -0.06 4.21
C PHE A 19 8.16 0.75 3.46
N VAL A 20 7.87 2.01 3.12
CA VAL A 20 8.79 2.87 2.37
C VAL A 20 10.06 3.16 3.15
N GLU A 21 9.96 3.52 4.44
CA GLU A 21 11.11 3.77 5.31
C GLU A 21 12.04 2.54 5.39
N GLU A 22 11.47 1.37 5.63
CA GLU A 22 12.24 0.13 5.73
C GLU A 22 12.84 -0.25 4.36
N HIS A 23 12.15 0.05 3.25
CA HIS A 23 12.68 -0.16 1.90
C HIS A 23 13.80 0.83 1.53
N LYS A 24 13.71 2.09 2.00
CA LYS A 24 14.75 3.12 1.84
C LYS A 24 16.07 2.74 2.52
N SER A 25 16.03 1.87 3.53
CA SER A 25 17.25 1.35 4.18
C SER A 25 18.21 0.61 3.23
N GLY A 26 17.75 0.24 2.02
CA GLY A 26 18.55 -0.43 1.00
C GLY A 26 18.84 -1.90 1.28
N LYS A 27 18.31 -2.45 2.38
CA LYS A 27 18.49 -3.85 2.77
C LYS A 27 17.75 -4.83 1.84
N TYR A 28 16.69 -4.38 1.18
CA TYR A 28 15.79 -5.22 0.40
C TYR A 28 15.85 -4.83 -1.08
N LYS A 29 16.15 -5.79 -1.97
CA LYS A 29 16.26 -5.53 -3.41
C LYS A 29 14.91 -5.60 -4.12
N LYS A 30 13.99 -6.43 -3.62
CA LYS A 30 12.61 -6.55 -4.15
C LYS A 30 11.62 -6.03 -3.12
N LEU A 31 10.50 -5.49 -3.60
CA LEU A 31 9.38 -5.10 -2.73
C LEU A 31 8.90 -6.26 -1.85
N SER A 32 8.90 -7.48 -2.40
CA SER A 32 8.50 -8.70 -1.69
C SER A 32 9.42 -9.12 -0.55
N ASP A 33 10.65 -8.62 -0.53
CA ASP A 33 11.62 -8.97 0.51
C ASP A 33 11.44 -8.09 1.76
N ASN A 34 10.65 -7.01 1.66
CA ASN A 34 10.36 -6.10 2.76
C ASN A 34 9.44 -6.81 3.79
N PRO A 35 9.75 -6.74 5.10
CA PRO A 35 8.96 -7.43 6.13
C PRO A 35 7.48 -7.04 6.17
N TYR A 36 7.14 -5.83 5.70
CA TYR A 36 5.75 -5.33 5.67
C TYR A 36 5.00 -5.70 4.37
N TYR A 37 5.63 -6.43 3.44
CA TYR A 37 5.05 -6.70 2.12
C TYR A 37 3.72 -7.44 2.16
N ASP A 38 3.63 -8.53 2.91
CA ASP A 38 2.42 -9.34 2.96
C ASP A 38 1.25 -8.57 3.59
N GLU A 39 1.54 -7.80 4.63
CA GLU A 39 0.55 -6.98 5.33
C GLU A 39 0.00 -5.88 4.42
N ILE A 40 0.89 -5.11 3.77
CA ILE A 40 0.44 -4.01 2.89
C ILE A 40 -0.26 -4.55 1.65
N LYS A 41 0.17 -5.71 1.14
CA LYS A 41 -0.48 -6.37 0.01
C LYS A 41 -1.89 -6.82 0.36
N ALA A 42 -2.09 -7.43 1.52
CA ALA A 42 -3.40 -7.86 1.99
C ALA A 42 -4.36 -6.67 2.18
N LEU A 43 -3.85 -5.55 2.71
CA LEU A 43 -4.64 -4.33 2.90
C LEU A 43 -5.03 -3.70 1.56
N ILE A 44 -4.08 -3.55 0.63
CA ILE A 44 -4.33 -3.07 -0.73
C ILE A 44 -5.34 -3.96 -1.46
N ASP A 45 -5.23 -5.28 -1.34
CA ASP A 45 -6.16 -6.21 -1.98
C ASP A 45 -7.58 -6.05 -1.43
N SER A 46 -7.71 -5.90 -0.11
CA SER A 46 -8.99 -5.65 0.55
C SER A 46 -9.61 -4.33 0.07
N MET A 47 -8.82 -3.26 -0.01
CA MET A 47 -9.27 -1.97 -0.56
C MET A 47 -9.66 -2.10 -2.04
N ASN A 48 -8.89 -2.85 -2.83
CA ASN A 48 -9.14 -3.05 -4.26
C ASN A 48 -10.43 -3.82 -4.55
N ILE A 49 -10.84 -4.75 -3.68
CA ILE A 49 -12.17 -5.39 -3.80
C ILE A 49 -13.27 -4.33 -3.73
N LEU A 50 -13.20 -3.42 -2.76
CA LEU A 50 -14.16 -2.34 -2.59
C LEU A 50 -14.11 -1.34 -3.75
N ARG A 51 -12.90 -0.93 -4.17
CA ARG A 51 -12.69 0.00 -5.29
C ARG A 51 -13.25 -0.55 -6.59
N LYS A 52 -13.02 -1.84 -6.88
CA LYS A 52 -13.61 -2.51 -8.06
C LYS A 52 -15.14 -2.48 -8.02
N TYR A 53 -15.74 -2.77 -6.89
CA TYR A 53 -17.20 -2.72 -6.74
C TYR A 53 -17.75 -1.30 -7.00
N LEU A 54 -17.01 -0.27 -6.62
CA LEU A 54 -17.38 1.14 -6.83
C LEU A 54 -17.00 1.69 -8.22
N GLY A 55 -16.35 0.89 -9.08
CA GLY A 55 -15.86 1.33 -10.39
C GLY A 55 -14.63 2.26 -10.31
N TRP A 56 -13.91 2.28 -9.20
CA TRP A 56 -12.69 3.07 -9.01
C TRP A 56 -11.45 2.32 -9.46
N GLU A 57 -10.40 3.06 -9.80
CA GLU A 57 -9.09 2.49 -10.13
C GLU A 57 -8.47 1.76 -8.93
N THR A 58 -7.81 0.64 -9.22
CA THR A 58 -7.12 -0.16 -8.21
C THR A 58 -5.78 0.46 -7.83
N ILE A 59 -5.43 0.37 -6.55
CA ILE A 59 -4.13 0.74 -6.01
C ILE A 59 -3.10 -0.33 -6.39
N LYS A 60 -1.93 0.09 -6.85
CA LYS A 60 -0.78 -0.77 -7.12
C LYS A 60 0.39 -0.34 -6.24
N LEU A 61 0.83 -1.24 -5.35
CA LEU A 61 1.92 -0.96 -4.41
C LEU A 61 3.18 -0.38 -5.09
N LYS A 62 3.52 -0.86 -6.28
CA LYS A 62 4.68 -0.38 -7.04
C LYS A 62 4.58 1.12 -7.38
N ASP A 63 3.40 1.58 -7.78
CA ASP A 63 3.18 2.96 -8.20
C ASP A 63 3.23 3.90 -6.99
N GLU A 64 2.65 3.46 -5.88
CA GLU A 64 2.68 4.16 -4.59
C GLU A 64 4.12 4.29 -4.07
N VAL A 65 4.85 3.18 -3.98
CA VAL A 65 6.26 3.21 -3.54
C VAL A 65 7.11 4.10 -4.45
N LYS A 66 6.90 4.03 -5.77
CA LYS A 66 7.60 4.90 -6.72
C LYS A 66 7.36 6.38 -6.43
N PHE A 67 6.12 6.77 -6.18
CA PHE A 67 5.76 8.14 -5.82
C PHE A 67 6.52 8.63 -4.58
N TYR A 68 6.60 7.82 -3.51
CA TYR A 68 7.30 8.18 -2.27
C TYR A 68 8.84 8.08 -2.31
N MET A 69 9.40 7.42 -3.32
CA MET A 69 10.84 7.29 -3.52
C MET A 69 11.40 8.33 -4.50
N GLU A 70 10.58 8.82 -5.43
CA GLU A 70 10.95 9.86 -6.40
C GLU A 70 10.57 11.28 -5.93
N GLY A 71 9.75 11.39 -4.88
CA GLY A 71 9.34 12.65 -4.23
C GLY A 71 10.23 13.11 -3.09
#